data_AF-A0A2V8G0Z3-F1
#
_entry.id   AF-A0A2V8G0Z3-F1
#
_cell.length_a   1.000
_cell.length_b   1.000
_cell.length_c   1.000
_cell.angle_alpha   90.00
_cell.angle_beta   90.00
_cell.angle_gamma   90.00
#
_symmetry.space_group_name_H-M   'P 1'
#
loop_
_entity.id
_entity.type
_entity.pdbx_description
1 polymer ?
#
loop_
_entity_poly.entity_id
_entity_poly.type
_entity_poly.pdbx_seq_one_letter_code
_entity_poly.pdbx_strand_id
1 'polypeptide(L)'
;MPNPVELTVELTPRARFDVIDVRGRAAALHGSVLDAYRRCLYYSFHTTAGYLDQSLATRLTRSRSSIEPYVDVFRRLFPEGAPYEHDQLHRRGELTDAQRAVEPRNADSHLAFIAAGLRTCVQYRNRTGDPVCFVDLDGVHQGRPRRRLTTIVGYTAEQEVTRARVTVPVSAHPIDSINLKDQRLGVYEQLVGLINRHGVTQGRIRLELASGERHAGLTVNEY
;
A
#
# COMPACT_ATOMS: atom_id res chain seq x y z
N MET A 1 7.90 10.64 -26.53
CA MET A 1 7.24 9.63 -25.65
C MET A 1 6.13 10.35 -24.89
N PRO A 2 5.00 9.70 -24.57
CA PRO A 2 3.94 10.36 -23.80
C PRO A 2 4.46 10.77 -22.41
N ASN A 3 4.04 11.95 -21.94
CA ASN A 3 4.29 12.36 -20.55
C ASN A 3 3.60 11.39 -19.59
N PRO A 4 4.15 11.13 -18.38
CA PRO A 4 3.48 10.28 -17.41
C PRO A 4 2.06 10.77 -17.09
N VAL A 5 1.14 9.84 -16.93
CA VAL A 5 -0.25 10.12 -16.51
C VAL A 5 -0.49 9.59 -15.11
N GLU A 6 -1.30 10.31 -14.35
CA GLU A 6 -1.76 9.90 -13.03
C GLU A 6 -3.29 9.81 -13.03
N LEU A 7 -3.83 8.66 -12.62
CA LEU A 7 -5.26 8.40 -12.54
C LEU A 7 -5.63 7.93 -11.14
N THR A 8 -6.43 8.72 -10.41
CA THR A 8 -6.98 8.31 -9.12
C THR A 8 -8.31 7.60 -9.34
N VAL A 9 -8.41 6.39 -8.81
CA VAL A 9 -9.55 5.49 -8.99
C VAL A 9 -10.18 5.22 -7.63
N GLU A 10 -11.49 5.47 -7.56
CA GLU A 10 -12.30 5.07 -6.42
C GLU A 10 -12.89 3.66 -6.62
N LEU A 11 -12.73 2.84 -5.58
CA LEU A 11 -13.24 1.48 -5.47
C LEU A 11 -14.21 1.40 -4.30
N THR A 12 -15.28 0.62 -4.50
CA THR A 12 -16.26 0.28 -3.46
C THR A 12 -16.22 -1.23 -3.28
N PRO A 13 -15.62 -1.75 -2.20
CA PRO A 13 -15.63 -3.16 -1.89
C PRO A 13 -17.05 -3.65 -1.59
N ARG A 14 -17.33 -4.90 -1.94
CA ARG A 14 -18.66 -5.52 -1.75
C ARG A 14 -18.77 -6.38 -0.51
N ALA A 15 -17.62 -6.69 0.11
CA ALA A 15 -17.51 -7.50 1.31
C ALA A 15 -16.28 -7.06 2.12
N ARG A 16 -16.14 -7.58 3.35
CA ARG A 16 -14.95 -7.35 4.18
C ARG A 16 -13.69 -7.79 3.44
N PHE A 17 -13.69 -9.01 2.89
CA PHE A 17 -12.69 -9.44 1.92
C PHE A 17 -13.22 -9.24 0.48
N ASP A 18 -12.51 -8.50 -0.36
CA ASP A 18 -12.83 -8.37 -1.78
C ASP A 18 -11.57 -8.34 -2.64
N VAL A 19 -11.72 -8.77 -3.90
CA VAL A 19 -10.68 -8.70 -4.92
C VAL A 19 -11.26 -7.93 -6.10
N ILE A 20 -10.71 -6.75 -6.37
CA ILE A 20 -11.27 -5.77 -7.30
C ILE A 20 -10.31 -5.58 -8.47
N ASP A 21 -10.79 -5.71 -9.71
CA ASP A 21 -9.99 -5.37 -10.88
C ASP A 21 -9.91 -3.85 -11.06
N VAL A 22 -8.78 -3.28 -10.65
CA VAL A 22 -8.52 -1.85 -10.75
C VAL A 22 -8.30 -1.42 -12.19
N ARG A 23 -7.76 -2.29 -13.04
CA ARG A 23 -7.53 -1.95 -14.45
C ARG A 23 -8.83 -1.84 -15.22
N GLY A 24 -9.76 -2.78 -15.04
CA GLY A 24 -11.11 -2.68 -15.57
C GLY A 24 -11.84 -1.45 -15.04
N ARG A 25 -11.72 -1.15 -13.74
CA ARG A 25 -12.35 0.05 -13.15
C ARG A 25 -11.77 1.36 -13.71
N ALA A 26 -10.45 1.45 -13.85
CA ALA A 26 -9.79 2.61 -14.46
C ALA A 26 -10.22 2.80 -15.91
N ALA A 27 -10.32 1.71 -16.68
CA ALA A 27 -10.78 1.77 -18.07
C ALA A 27 -12.24 2.27 -18.19
N ALA A 28 -13.11 1.86 -17.28
CA ALA A 28 -14.49 2.34 -17.25
C ALA A 28 -14.61 3.85 -16.92
N LEU A 29 -13.69 4.39 -16.11
CA LEU A 29 -13.72 5.80 -15.69
C LEU A 29 -12.96 6.74 -16.62
N HIS A 30 -11.85 6.27 -17.18
CA HIS A 30 -10.87 7.11 -17.90
C HIS A 30 -10.56 6.60 -19.31
N GLY A 31 -11.22 5.52 -19.77
CA GLY A 31 -10.91 4.87 -21.05
C GLY A 31 -9.57 4.13 -21.03
N SER A 32 -9.08 3.77 -22.21
CA SER A 32 -7.85 2.98 -22.40
C SER A 32 -6.55 3.79 -22.32
N VAL A 33 -6.55 4.96 -21.66
CA VAL A 33 -5.40 5.89 -21.58
C VAL A 33 -4.10 5.21 -21.14
N LEU A 34 -4.22 4.27 -20.20
CA LEU A 34 -3.08 3.53 -19.65
C LEU A 34 -2.41 2.60 -20.67
N ASP A 35 -3.08 2.20 -21.76
CA ASP A 35 -2.52 1.28 -22.77
C ASP A 35 -1.39 1.92 -23.58
N ALA A 36 -1.28 3.26 -23.57
CA ALA A 36 -0.17 3.99 -24.17
C ALA A 36 1.16 3.82 -23.41
N TYR A 37 1.14 3.28 -22.18
CA TYR A 37 2.31 3.21 -21.31
C TYR A 37 2.82 1.78 -21.14
N ARG A 38 4.15 1.63 -21.10
CA ARG A 38 4.82 0.32 -20.95
C ARG A 38 4.82 -0.18 -19.50
N ARG A 39 4.67 0.73 -18.54
CA ARG A 39 4.70 0.42 -17.12
C ARG A 39 3.60 1.20 -16.41
N CYS A 40 3.08 0.60 -15.34
CA CYS A 40 2.18 1.27 -14.43
C CYS A 40 2.67 1.05 -13.00
N LEU A 41 2.70 2.12 -12.21
CA LEU A 41 2.84 2.07 -10.76
C LEU A 41 1.44 2.14 -10.17
N TYR A 42 1.10 1.23 -9.27
CA TYR A 42 -0.16 1.25 -8.54
C TYR A 42 0.15 1.54 -7.08
N TYR A 43 -0.53 2.52 -6.49
CA TYR A 43 -0.34 2.87 -5.10
C TYR A 43 -1.67 3.02 -4.34
N SER A 44 -1.83 2.16 -3.34
CA SER A 44 -2.89 2.15 -2.35
C SER A 44 -2.56 3.12 -1.22
N PHE A 45 -3.58 3.83 -0.73
CA PHE A 45 -3.50 4.70 0.45
C PHE A 45 -3.91 3.99 1.75
N HIS A 46 -4.04 2.66 1.73
CA HIS A 46 -4.58 1.87 2.83
C HIS A 46 -3.54 0.86 3.31
N THR A 47 -3.57 0.52 4.60
CA THR A 47 -2.68 -0.50 5.19
C THR A 47 -3.39 -1.83 5.44
N THR A 48 -4.67 -1.92 5.10
CA THR A 48 -5.48 -3.15 5.06
C THR A 48 -5.93 -3.52 3.65
N ALA A 49 -5.50 -2.77 2.64
CA ALA A 49 -5.86 -3.01 1.25
C ALA A 49 -4.75 -2.59 0.29
N GLY A 50 -4.51 -3.35 -0.77
CA GLY A 50 -3.38 -3.10 -1.67
C GLY A 50 -3.19 -4.20 -2.71
N TYR A 51 -1.94 -4.44 -3.09
CA TYR A 51 -1.61 -5.24 -4.26
C TYR A 51 -0.63 -6.36 -3.97
N LEU A 52 -0.70 -7.42 -4.77
CA LEU A 52 0.37 -8.40 -4.88
C LEU A 52 1.44 -7.90 -5.86
N ASP A 53 2.70 -8.32 -5.67
CA ASP A 53 3.72 -8.14 -6.70
C ASP A 53 3.31 -8.82 -8.02
N GLN A 54 3.72 -8.26 -9.17
CA GLN A 54 3.32 -8.79 -10.49
C GLN A 54 3.67 -10.27 -10.65
N SER A 55 4.81 -10.72 -10.15
CA SER A 55 5.22 -12.12 -10.26
C SER A 55 4.27 -13.06 -9.52
N LEU A 56 3.89 -12.71 -8.29
CA LEU A 56 2.97 -13.47 -7.46
C LEU A 56 1.55 -13.43 -8.02
N ALA A 57 1.06 -12.24 -8.41
CA ALA A 57 -0.24 -12.10 -9.05
C ALA A 57 -0.35 -12.95 -10.33
N THR A 58 0.72 -13.01 -11.12
CA THR A 58 0.78 -13.84 -12.33
C THR A 58 0.70 -15.34 -12.01
N ARG A 59 1.41 -15.80 -10.97
CA ARG A 59 1.34 -17.21 -10.50
C ARG A 59 -0.06 -17.56 -9.99
N LEU A 60 -0.73 -16.60 -9.37
CA LEU A 60 -2.12 -16.70 -8.94
C LEU A 60 -3.10 -16.31 -10.06
N THR A 61 -2.71 -16.40 -11.34
CA THR A 61 -3.57 -16.19 -12.52
C THR A 61 -4.37 -14.88 -12.55
N ARG A 62 -4.01 -13.90 -11.70
CA ARG A 62 -4.66 -12.58 -11.57
C ARG A 62 -6.19 -12.65 -11.47
N SER A 63 -6.69 -13.69 -10.81
CA SER A 63 -8.11 -13.94 -10.67
C SER A 63 -8.51 -14.06 -9.22
N ARG A 64 -9.73 -13.62 -8.89
CA ARG A 64 -10.28 -13.78 -7.54
C ARG A 64 -10.24 -15.24 -7.08
N SER A 65 -10.61 -16.19 -7.93
CA SER A 65 -10.71 -17.62 -7.61
C SER A 65 -9.42 -18.26 -7.10
N SER A 66 -8.26 -17.66 -7.40
CA SER A 66 -6.92 -18.14 -7.00
C SER A 66 -6.26 -17.24 -5.96
N ILE A 67 -6.52 -15.93 -6.00
CA ILE A 67 -6.04 -14.98 -4.98
C ILE A 67 -6.75 -15.22 -3.64
N GLU A 68 -8.06 -15.46 -3.67
CA GLU A 68 -8.86 -15.64 -2.46
C GLU A 68 -8.36 -16.82 -1.61
N PRO A 69 -8.21 -18.06 -2.13
CA PRO A 69 -7.66 -19.17 -1.35
C PRO A 69 -6.25 -18.90 -0.79
N TYR A 70 -5.39 -18.19 -1.55
CA TYR A 70 -4.05 -17.83 -1.09
C TYR A 70 -4.11 -16.89 0.13
N VAL A 71 -4.91 -15.83 0.05
CA VAL A 71 -5.06 -14.86 1.13
C VAL A 71 -5.78 -15.47 2.34
N ASP A 72 -6.71 -16.40 2.09
CA ASP A 72 -7.50 -17.04 3.15
C ASP A 72 -6.64 -17.83 4.15
N VAL A 73 -5.49 -18.37 3.72
CA VAL A 73 -4.50 -18.99 4.62
C VAL A 73 -4.07 -18.02 5.73
N PHE A 74 -3.79 -16.77 5.36
CA PHE A 74 -3.34 -15.75 6.30
C PHE A 74 -4.48 -15.20 7.14
N ARG A 75 -5.70 -15.09 6.58
CA ARG A 75 -6.90 -14.71 7.33
C ARG A 75 -7.27 -15.75 8.40
N ARG A 76 -6.94 -17.03 8.17
CA ARG A 76 -7.10 -18.09 9.18
C ARG A 76 -6.01 -18.06 10.24
N LEU A 77 -4.78 -17.69 9.85
CA LEU A 77 -3.68 -17.50 10.79
C LEU A 77 -3.93 -16.30 11.73
N PHE A 78 -4.55 -15.25 11.21
CA PHE A 78 -4.96 -14.05 11.94
C PHE A 78 -6.48 -13.92 11.93
N PRO A 79 -7.20 -14.69 12.76
CA PRO A 79 -8.66 -14.71 12.73
C PRO A 79 -9.25 -13.34 13.10
N GLU A 80 -10.34 -12.98 12.44
CA GLU A 80 -11.14 -11.80 12.73
C GLU A 80 -11.66 -11.83 14.17
N GLY A 81 -11.54 -10.70 14.89
CA GLY A 81 -12.07 -10.56 16.25
C GLY A 81 -11.28 -11.25 17.35
N ALA A 82 -10.10 -11.81 17.04
CA ALA A 82 -9.16 -12.24 18.09
C ALA A 82 -8.76 -11.05 18.99
N PRO A 83 -8.26 -11.30 20.22
CA PRO A 83 -7.98 -10.26 21.22
C PRO A 83 -6.68 -9.49 20.92
N TYR A 84 -6.61 -8.85 19.75
CA TYR A 84 -5.46 -8.04 19.36
C TYR A 84 -5.41 -6.73 20.15
N GLU A 85 -4.21 -6.30 20.53
CA GLU A 85 -3.99 -5.04 21.24
C GLU A 85 -4.42 -3.81 20.41
N HIS A 86 -4.22 -3.85 19.08
CA HIS A 86 -4.68 -2.78 18.17
C HIS A 86 -6.19 -2.53 18.25
N ASP A 87 -6.99 -3.57 18.49
CA ASP A 87 -8.45 -3.47 18.59
C ASP A 87 -8.93 -2.99 19.98
N GLN A 88 -8.02 -2.83 20.94
CA GLN A 88 -8.32 -2.25 22.26
C GLN A 88 -8.37 -0.73 22.16
N LEU A 89 -9.40 -0.21 21.49
CA LEU A 89 -9.55 1.20 21.16
C LEU A 89 -9.42 2.16 22.34
N HIS A 90 -9.71 1.72 23.58
CA HIS A 90 -9.52 2.53 24.80
C HIS A 90 -8.04 2.83 25.12
N ARG A 91 -7.10 2.04 24.59
CA ARG A 91 -5.64 2.26 24.73
C ARG A 91 -5.05 3.20 23.67
N ARG A 92 -5.80 3.47 22.60
CA ARG A 92 -5.37 4.29 21.45
C ARG A 92 -5.44 5.79 21.74
N GLY A 93 -4.48 6.29 22.50
CA GLY A 93 -4.41 7.69 22.97
C GLY A 93 -4.44 8.76 21.88
N GLU A 94 -4.08 8.39 20.65
CA GLU A 94 -4.12 9.27 19.47
C GLU A 94 -5.53 9.49 18.91
N LEU A 95 -6.51 8.66 19.28
CA LEU A 95 -7.89 8.79 18.83
C LEU A 95 -8.75 9.58 19.83
N THR A 96 -9.52 10.53 19.31
CA THR A 96 -10.63 11.16 20.02
C THR A 96 -11.76 10.15 20.28
N ASP A 97 -12.63 10.43 21.25
CA ASP A 97 -13.78 9.54 21.55
C ASP A 97 -14.71 9.35 20.34
N ALA A 98 -14.91 10.41 19.55
CA ALA A 98 -15.70 10.34 18.32
C ALA A 98 -15.04 9.43 17.26
N GLN A 99 -13.71 9.47 17.14
CA GLN A 99 -12.97 8.56 16.26
C GLN A 99 -13.05 7.11 16.78
N ARG A 100 -12.85 6.89 18.08
CA ARG A 100 -12.95 5.55 18.69
C ARG A 100 -14.31 4.90 18.49
N ALA A 101 -15.38 5.68 18.45
CA ALA A 101 -16.73 5.17 18.23
C ALA A 101 -16.93 4.56 16.82
N VAL A 102 -16.15 5.01 15.83
CA VAL A 102 -16.28 4.59 14.43
C VAL A 102 -15.05 3.85 13.88
N GLU A 103 -13.99 3.74 14.68
CA GLU A 103 -12.76 3.07 14.30
C GLU A 103 -13.00 1.55 14.13
N PRO A 104 -12.64 0.98 12.97
CA PRO A 104 -12.78 -0.45 12.75
C PRO A 104 -11.82 -1.25 13.62
N ARG A 105 -12.29 -2.38 14.13
CA ARG A 105 -11.46 -3.41 14.74
C ARG A 105 -10.96 -4.35 13.64
N ASN A 106 -9.79 -4.04 13.12
CA ASN A 106 -9.23 -4.62 11.91
C ASN A 106 -7.77 -5.03 12.05
N ALA A 107 -7.29 -5.26 13.27
CA ALA A 107 -5.93 -5.75 13.53
C ALA A 107 -5.61 -7.01 12.72
N ASP A 108 -6.57 -7.94 12.61
CA ASP A 108 -6.50 -9.13 11.77
C ASP A 108 -6.13 -8.80 10.31
N SER A 109 -6.73 -7.72 9.79
CA SER A 109 -6.58 -7.31 8.40
C SER A 109 -5.20 -6.68 8.15
N HIS A 110 -4.68 -5.90 9.10
CA HIS A 110 -3.29 -5.41 9.02
C HIS A 110 -2.28 -6.56 9.04
N LEU A 111 -2.47 -7.55 9.94
CA LEU A 111 -1.58 -8.69 10.06
C LEU A 111 -1.63 -9.59 8.82
N ALA A 112 -2.83 -9.88 8.31
CA ALA A 112 -3.00 -10.62 7.08
C ALA A 112 -2.42 -9.87 5.87
N PHE A 113 -2.52 -8.54 5.82
CA PHE A 113 -1.91 -7.72 4.78
C PHE A 113 -0.39 -7.93 4.71
N ILE A 114 0.27 -7.79 5.86
CA ILE A 114 1.72 -7.95 5.99
C ILE A 114 2.13 -9.38 5.66
N ALA A 115 1.46 -10.37 6.26
CA ALA A 115 1.84 -11.77 6.15
C ALA A 115 1.61 -12.36 4.74
N ALA A 116 0.54 -11.92 4.05
CA ALA A 116 0.27 -12.31 2.67
C ALA A 116 1.19 -11.62 1.65
N GLY A 117 2.14 -10.77 2.10
CA GLY A 117 3.05 -10.05 1.24
C GLY A 117 2.36 -9.02 0.35
N LEU A 118 1.19 -8.52 0.76
CA LEU A 118 0.54 -7.40 0.08
C LEU A 118 1.38 -6.13 0.27
N ARG A 119 1.31 -5.26 -0.74
CA ARG A 119 2.08 -4.03 -0.81
C ARG A 119 1.16 -2.87 -1.13
N THR A 120 1.44 -1.74 -0.50
CA THR A 120 0.75 -0.48 -0.83
C THR A 120 1.18 0.02 -2.19
N CYS A 121 2.42 -0.21 -2.61
CA CYS A 121 2.95 0.25 -3.88
C CYS A 121 3.60 -0.89 -4.69
N VAL A 122 3.16 -1.07 -5.95
CA VAL A 122 3.68 -2.10 -6.86
C VAL A 122 3.89 -1.55 -8.27
N GLN A 123 4.93 -2.03 -8.94
CA GLN A 123 5.21 -1.70 -10.33
C GLN A 123 4.91 -2.90 -11.20
N TYR A 124 4.10 -2.71 -12.25
CA TYR A 124 3.78 -3.73 -13.22
C TYR A 124 4.32 -3.32 -14.58
N ARG A 125 4.88 -4.27 -15.33
CA ARG A 125 4.93 -4.16 -16.79
C ARG A 125 3.49 -4.17 -17.28
N ASN A 126 3.10 -3.09 -17.95
CA ASN A 126 1.73 -2.94 -18.39
C ASN A 126 1.49 -3.82 -19.62
N ARG A 127 0.36 -4.53 -19.60
CA ARG A 127 -0.12 -5.36 -20.70
C ARG A 127 -1.61 -5.07 -20.87
N THR A 128 -2.01 -4.74 -22.09
CA THR A 128 -3.42 -4.47 -22.40
C THR A 128 -4.26 -5.71 -22.10
N GLY A 129 -5.39 -5.52 -21.41
CA GLY A 129 -6.31 -6.59 -21.04
C GLY A 129 -5.93 -7.40 -19.79
N ASP A 130 -4.68 -7.32 -19.30
CA ASP A 130 -4.30 -8.00 -18.06
C ASP A 130 -4.90 -7.25 -16.85
N PRO A 131 -5.67 -7.95 -15.97
CA PRO A 131 -6.23 -7.31 -14.78
C PRO A 131 -5.14 -7.05 -13.74
N VAL A 132 -5.38 -6.03 -12.91
CA VAL A 132 -4.57 -5.77 -11.71
C VAL A 132 -5.49 -5.76 -10.50
N CYS A 133 -5.36 -6.80 -9.69
CA CYS A 133 -6.22 -7.04 -8.54
C CYS A 133 -5.79 -6.21 -7.34
N PHE A 134 -6.69 -5.37 -6.85
CA PHE A 134 -6.63 -4.76 -5.53
C PHE A 134 -7.34 -5.67 -4.53
N VAL A 135 -6.61 -6.10 -3.52
CA VAL A 135 -7.10 -6.98 -2.45
C VAL A 135 -7.44 -6.10 -1.26
N ASP A 136 -8.69 -6.14 -0.83
CA ASP A 136 -9.18 -5.46 0.37
C ASP A 136 -9.48 -6.49 1.44
N LEU A 137 -8.95 -6.30 2.64
CA LEU A 137 -9.15 -7.19 3.79
C LEU A 137 -10.18 -6.63 4.78
N ASP A 138 -10.56 -5.35 4.63
CA ASP A 138 -11.44 -4.64 5.56
C ASP A 138 -12.46 -3.76 4.81
N GLY A 139 -12.99 -4.26 3.69
CA GLY A 139 -13.73 -3.48 2.71
C GLY A 139 -15.15 -3.06 3.13
N VAL A 140 -15.75 -3.75 4.08
CA VAL A 140 -17.10 -3.46 4.63
C VAL A 140 -17.01 -3.50 6.15
N HIS A 141 -17.39 -2.39 6.80
CA HIS A 141 -17.42 -2.27 8.25
C HIS A 141 -18.86 -2.02 8.72
N GLN A 142 -19.38 -2.88 9.62
CA GLN A 142 -20.76 -2.78 10.14
C GLN A 142 -21.84 -2.63 9.04
N GLY A 143 -21.70 -3.42 7.97
CA GLY A 143 -22.63 -3.40 6.83
C GLY A 143 -22.47 -2.19 5.90
N ARG A 144 -21.53 -1.28 6.17
CA ARG A 144 -21.24 -0.12 5.32
C ARG A 144 -19.98 -0.36 4.48
N PRO A 145 -20.07 -0.33 3.15
CA PRO A 145 -18.90 -0.34 2.29
C PRO A 145 -17.97 0.83 2.59
N ARG A 146 -16.67 0.55 2.68
CA ARG A 146 -15.65 1.59 2.76
C ARG A 146 -15.38 2.16 1.37
N ARG A 147 -14.91 3.41 1.30
CA ARG A 147 -14.41 4.01 0.07
C ARG A 147 -12.91 3.81 0.01
N ARG A 148 -12.41 3.19 -1.06
CA ARG A 148 -10.98 3.00 -1.29
C ARG A 148 -10.52 3.85 -2.45
N LEU A 149 -9.55 4.70 -2.18
CA LEU A 149 -8.79 5.38 -3.22
C LEU A 149 -7.52 4.60 -3.49
N THR A 150 -7.16 4.52 -4.77
CA THR A 150 -5.86 4.07 -5.24
C THR A 150 -5.52 4.87 -6.48
N THR A 151 -4.24 5.01 -6.77
CA THR A 151 -3.81 5.77 -7.94
C THR A 151 -2.86 4.96 -8.80
N ILE A 152 -2.99 5.18 -10.10
CA ILE A 152 -2.21 4.51 -11.14
C ILE A 152 -1.38 5.58 -11.85
N VAL A 153 -0.06 5.39 -11.86
CA VAL A 153 0.87 6.22 -12.65
C VAL A 153 1.31 5.43 -13.87
N GLY A 154 0.87 5.82 -15.06
CA GLY A 154 1.33 5.28 -16.33
C GLY A 154 2.58 6.00 -16.81
N TYR A 155 3.65 5.28 -17.15
CA TYR A 155 4.89 5.85 -17.66
C TYR A 155 5.64 4.88 -18.58
N THR A 156 6.54 5.42 -19.42
CA THR A 156 7.34 4.61 -20.36
C THR A 156 8.68 4.19 -19.78
N ALA A 157 9.35 5.10 -19.06
CA ALA A 157 10.67 4.90 -18.48
C ALA A 157 10.79 5.66 -17.15
N GLU A 158 11.70 5.21 -16.31
CA GLU A 158 12.11 5.87 -15.07
C GLU A 158 13.64 5.85 -15.01
N GLN A 159 14.24 6.84 -14.37
CA GLN A 159 15.67 6.95 -14.18
C GLN A 159 15.96 7.36 -12.73
N GLU A 160 16.94 6.71 -12.10
CA GLU A 160 17.46 7.15 -10.80
C GLU A 160 18.28 8.42 -11.03
N VAL A 161 17.85 9.53 -10.43
CA VAL A 161 18.52 10.83 -10.54
C VAL A 161 19.48 11.10 -9.39
N THR A 162 19.24 10.45 -8.24
CA THR A 162 20.06 10.61 -7.04
C THR A 162 19.81 9.45 -6.08
N ARG A 163 20.79 9.20 -5.22
CA ARG A 163 20.71 8.26 -4.11
C ARG A 163 21.42 8.84 -2.91
N ALA A 164 20.76 8.78 -1.76
CA ALA A 164 21.31 9.23 -0.49
C ALA A 164 21.16 8.15 0.57
N ARG A 165 22.01 8.20 1.59
CA ARG A 165 21.84 7.43 2.83
C ARG A 165 21.37 8.38 3.92
N VAL A 166 20.42 7.89 4.72
CA VAL A 166 19.91 8.60 5.88
C VAL A 166 20.22 7.72 7.09
N THR A 167 20.85 8.29 8.10
CA THR A 167 21.10 7.60 9.36
C THR A 167 19.94 7.89 10.29
N VAL A 168 19.28 6.83 10.76
CA VAL A 168 18.16 6.93 11.70
C VAL A 168 18.66 6.41 13.05
N PRO A 169 18.70 7.24 14.11
CA PRO A 169 19.17 6.82 15.41
C PRO A 169 18.18 5.86 16.05
N VAL A 170 18.66 4.69 16.45
CA VAL A 170 17.88 3.70 17.22
C VAL A 170 18.21 3.79 18.70
N SER A 171 17.23 3.53 19.56
CA SER A 171 17.49 3.42 21.00
C SER A 171 18.25 2.13 21.32
N ALA A 172 18.77 2.04 22.55
CA ALA A 172 19.40 0.81 23.05
C ALA A 172 18.39 -0.30 23.38
N HIS A 173 17.08 -0.05 23.26
CA HIS A 173 16.08 -1.06 23.53
C HIS A 173 16.11 -2.16 22.46
N PRO A 174 15.91 -3.44 22.85
CA PRO A 174 15.99 -4.58 21.93
C PRO A 174 14.88 -4.59 20.88
N ILE A 175 13.77 -3.89 21.14
CA ILE A 175 12.68 -3.65 20.20
C ILE A 175 12.39 -2.16 20.24
N ASP A 176 12.45 -1.52 19.08
CA ASP A 176 12.21 -0.10 18.91
C ASP A 176 11.44 0.16 17.61
N SER A 177 10.68 1.25 17.57
CA SER A 177 9.95 1.70 16.39
C SER A 177 10.13 3.19 16.23
N ILE A 178 10.68 3.60 15.09
CA ILE A 178 11.01 4.99 14.83
C ILE A 178 10.12 5.51 13.71
N ASN A 179 9.38 6.56 14.02
CA ASN A 179 8.57 7.25 13.04
C ASN A 179 9.47 8.12 12.16
N LEU A 180 9.68 7.72 10.90
CA LEU A 180 10.49 8.48 9.93
C LEU A 180 9.90 9.86 9.58
N LYS A 181 8.64 10.13 9.94
CA LYS A 181 8.02 11.47 9.82
C LYS A 181 8.37 12.41 10.98
N ASP A 182 9.04 11.93 12.03
CA ASP A 182 9.47 12.81 13.12
C ASP A 182 10.44 13.87 12.56
N GLN A 183 10.04 15.14 12.64
CA GLN A 183 10.78 16.29 12.14
C GLN A 183 12.20 16.37 12.74
N ARG A 184 12.41 15.84 13.94
CA ARG A 184 13.73 15.81 14.59
C ARG A 184 14.74 14.97 13.82
N LEU A 185 14.28 14.03 13.00
CA LEU A 185 15.13 13.18 12.17
C LEU A 185 15.58 13.88 10.88
N GLY A 186 14.89 14.95 10.45
CA GLY A 186 15.24 15.67 9.22
C GLY A 186 15.05 14.88 7.92
N VAL A 187 14.45 13.67 7.98
CA VAL A 187 14.37 12.74 6.84
C VAL A 187 13.53 13.35 5.72
N TYR A 188 12.35 13.88 6.04
CA TYR A 188 11.45 14.45 5.05
C TYR A 188 12.02 15.74 4.43
N GLU A 189 12.65 16.58 5.24
CA GLU A 189 13.34 17.80 4.79
C GLU A 189 14.45 17.46 3.80
N GLN A 190 15.23 16.41 4.08
CA GLN A 190 16.25 15.91 3.17
C GLN A 190 15.65 15.40 1.85
N LEU A 191 14.54 14.64 1.91
CA LEU A 191 13.84 14.15 0.71
C LEU A 191 13.29 15.30 -0.14
N VAL A 192 12.63 16.29 0.47
CA VAL A 192 12.14 17.49 -0.22
C VAL A 192 13.29 18.29 -0.83
N GLY A 193 14.39 18.44 -0.09
CA GLY A 193 15.61 19.10 -0.60
C GLY A 193 16.19 18.40 -1.82
N LEU A 194 16.19 17.06 -1.85
CA LEU A 194 16.63 16.27 -3.01
C LEU A 194 15.68 16.43 -4.20
N ILE A 195 14.36 16.37 -3.98
CA ILE A 195 13.35 16.58 -5.04
C ILE A 195 13.55 17.95 -5.70
N ASN A 196 13.65 19.01 -4.89
CA ASN A 196 13.81 20.38 -5.37
C ASN A 196 15.15 20.59 -6.10
N ARG A 197 16.26 20.08 -5.53
CA ARG A 197 17.59 20.20 -6.13
C ARG A 197 17.66 19.57 -7.52
N HIS A 198 16.99 18.44 -7.71
CA HIS A 198 17.00 17.71 -8.97
C HIS A 198 15.84 18.07 -9.90
N GLY A 199 14.99 19.03 -9.51
CA GLY A 199 13.85 19.48 -10.33
C GLY A 199 12.86 18.36 -10.66
N VAL A 200 12.69 17.38 -9.77
CA VAL A 200 11.80 16.24 -10.02
C VAL A 200 10.36 16.69 -9.89
N THR A 201 9.64 16.77 -11.02
CA THR A 201 8.22 17.14 -11.06
C THR A 201 7.29 15.94 -11.02
N GLN A 202 7.74 14.78 -11.53
CA GLN A 202 7.05 13.50 -11.46
C GLN A 202 8.08 12.39 -11.20
N GLY A 203 7.88 11.60 -10.16
CA GLY A 203 8.81 10.54 -9.79
C GLY A 203 8.35 9.76 -8.57
N ARG A 204 9.23 8.89 -8.08
CA ARG A 204 9.02 8.15 -6.83
C ARG A 204 10.28 8.18 -5.97
N ILE A 205 10.08 8.13 -4.67
CA ILE A 205 11.14 7.85 -3.72
C ILE A 205 11.08 6.37 -3.36
N ARG A 206 12.22 5.70 -3.44
CA ARG A 206 12.38 4.32 -2.96
C ARG A 206 13.20 4.36 -1.68
N LEU A 207 12.56 4.03 -0.56
CA LEU A 207 13.21 3.86 0.73
C LEU A 207 13.52 2.38 0.94
N GLU A 208 14.77 2.08 1.28
CA GLU A 208 15.24 0.72 1.53
C GLU A 208 16.17 0.71 2.72
N LEU A 209 16.17 -0.38 3.48
CA LEU A 209 17.20 -0.64 4.47
C LEU A 209 18.52 -0.95 3.77
N ALA A 210 19.63 -0.61 4.41
CA ALA A 210 20.94 -1.00 3.91
C ALA A 210 21.06 -2.53 3.88
N SER A 211 21.85 -3.07 2.95
CA SER A 211 21.96 -4.52 2.72
C SER A 211 22.45 -5.34 3.93
N GLY A 212 23.07 -4.69 4.91
CA GLY A 212 23.52 -5.30 6.15
C GLY A 212 22.47 -5.34 7.27
N GLU A 213 21.35 -4.63 7.12
CA GLU A 213 20.30 -4.55 8.14
C GLU A 213 19.47 -5.84 8.15
N ARG A 214 19.71 -6.71 9.14
CA ARG A 214 19.02 -8.01 9.27
C ARG A 214 17.89 -8.02 10.29
N HIS A 215 17.90 -7.07 11.22
CA HIS A 215 16.98 -7.03 12.36
C HIS A 215 16.11 -5.76 12.36
N ALA A 216 16.02 -5.08 11.22
CA ALA A 216 15.16 -3.93 11.01
C ALA A 216 14.14 -4.23 9.92
N GLY A 217 12.97 -3.60 10.02
CA GLY A 217 11.93 -3.63 9.00
C GLY A 217 11.44 -2.21 8.73
N LEU A 218 11.15 -1.90 7.46
CA LEU A 218 10.40 -0.70 7.10
C LEU A 218 8.94 -1.07 6.96
N THR A 219 8.09 -0.41 7.75
CA THR A 219 6.65 -0.58 7.69
C THR A 219 6.00 0.77 7.37
N VAL A 220 4.90 0.71 6.63
CA VAL A 220 4.00 1.85 6.48
C VAL A 220 2.87 1.61 7.45
N ASN A 221 2.65 2.55 8.37
CA ASN A 221 1.59 2.45 9.35
C ASN A 221 0.55 3.56 9.12
N GLU A 222 -0.70 3.28 9.47
CA GLU A 222 -1.83 4.20 9.36
C GLU A 222 -1.76 5.24 10.50
N TYR A 223 -0.91 6.26 10.36
CA TYR A 223 -0.91 7.47 11.21
C TYR A 223 -0.53 8.72 10.43
#